data_AF-A0A3B5KUR4-F1
#
_entry.id   AF-A0A3B5KUR4-F1
#
_cell.length_a   1.000
_cell.length_b   1.000
_cell.length_c   1.000
_cell.angle_alpha   90.00
_cell.angle_beta   90.00
_cell.angle_gamma   90.00
#
_symmetry.space_group_name_H-M   'P 1'
#
loop_
_entity.id
_entity.type
_entity.pdbx_description
1 polymer ?
#
loop_
_entity_poly.entity_id
_entity_poly.type
_entity_poly.pdbx_seq_one_letter_code
_entity_poly.pdbx_strand_id
1 'polypeptide(L)'
;MASGVGGNIYFILLLNKHVLSLLHVSEFLVLGLDLLNKMNPPRLIKTHLPFQLVPLGFWENKCKAIYVARNAKDNLVSYYYFDLMNKTQPEPGPFDVSWGSWYDHVKGYWVEREEKNILYLFYEDMKENPRREVERIMRYLDLSVSDDVINRIVELTSFKSMKENPMANYSCVPSPVFDHSVSPFMRKGESVK
;
A
#
# COMPACT_ATOMS: atom_id res chain seq x y z
N MET A 1 22.89 2.65 -7.03
CA MET A 1 22.73 2.21 -5.62
C MET A 1 21.31 2.56 -5.18
N ALA A 2 20.36 1.66 -5.42
CA ALA A 2 18.94 1.87 -5.11
C ALA A 2 18.30 0.50 -4.86
N SER A 3 18.06 0.18 -3.59
CA SER A 3 17.43 -1.04 -3.09
C SER A 3 17.01 -0.75 -1.65
N GLY A 4 15.80 -1.00 -1.15
CA GLY A 4 14.61 -1.61 -1.71
C GLY A 4 13.45 -1.50 -0.71
N VAL A 5 12.26 -1.84 -1.18
CA VAL A 5 10.91 -1.91 -0.58
C VAL A 5 10.84 -2.73 0.74
N GLY A 6 10.20 -2.38 1.86
CA GLY A 6 9.10 -1.49 2.17
C GLY A 6 8.13 -2.15 3.17
N GLY A 7 7.98 -1.58 4.36
CA GLY A 7 6.98 -1.99 5.35
C GLY A 7 5.56 -1.53 5.03
N ASN A 8 4.58 -2.18 5.66
CA ASN A 8 3.16 -2.09 5.33
C ASN A 8 2.58 -0.67 5.47
N ILE A 9 2.58 0.05 4.35
CA ILE A 9 1.63 1.12 4.05
C ILE A 9 0.79 0.65 2.84
N TYR A 10 -0.50 0.42 3.01
CA TYR A 10 -1.35 0.00 1.90
C TYR A 10 -1.61 1.22 1.01
N PHE A 11 -1.15 1.14 -0.23
CA PHE A 11 -1.31 2.18 -1.23
C PHE A 11 -1.98 1.59 -2.45
N ILE A 12 -3.01 2.28 -2.95
CA ILE A 12 -3.69 1.94 -4.17
C ILE A 12 -3.76 3.21 -5.04
N LEU A 13 -2.95 3.24 -6.09
CA LEU A 13 -2.96 4.18 -7.20
C LEU A 13 -3.80 3.58 -8.33
N LEU A 14 -4.78 4.32 -8.87
CA LEU A 14 -5.53 3.91 -10.06
C LEU A 14 -5.12 4.76 -11.25
N LEU A 15 -4.45 4.15 -12.24
CA LEU A 15 -4.00 4.86 -13.46
C LEU A 15 -4.97 4.69 -14.63
N ASN A 16 -5.28 5.80 -15.31
CA ASN A 16 -5.89 5.81 -16.63
C ASN A 16 -4.82 5.84 -17.76
N LYS A 17 -5.23 5.58 -19.00
CA LYS A 17 -4.43 5.01 -20.12
C LYS A 17 -3.13 5.72 -20.56
N HIS A 18 -2.77 6.92 -20.08
CA HIS A 18 -1.79 7.80 -20.75
C HIS A 18 -0.41 8.02 -20.07
N VAL A 19 -0.06 7.38 -18.95
CA VAL A 19 1.06 7.84 -18.07
C VAL A 19 2.38 7.04 -18.17
N LEU A 20 2.49 6.04 -19.05
CA LEU A 20 3.59 5.05 -18.93
C LEU A 20 4.93 5.43 -19.58
N SER A 21 5.04 6.53 -20.33
CA SER A 21 6.18 6.71 -21.24
C SER A 21 7.45 7.34 -20.66
N LEU A 22 7.58 7.60 -19.35
CA LEU A 22 8.63 8.51 -18.84
C LEU A 22 9.42 8.06 -17.59
N LEU A 23 9.56 6.77 -17.30
CA LEU A 23 10.33 6.32 -16.11
C LEU A 23 11.53 5.44 -16.50
N HIS A 24 12.73 6.01 -16.36
CA HIS A 24 14.02 5.29 -16.45
C HIS A 24 14.46 4.90 -15.02
N VAL A 25 14.31 3.64 -14.59
CA VAL A 25 14.73 3.19 -13.24
C VAL A 25 15.02 1.68 -13.16
N SER A 26 15.89 1.30 -12.20
CA SER A 26 16.59 0.00 -11.95
C SER A 26 15.81 -1.32 -12.08
N GLU A 27 16.56 -2.43 -12.24
CA GLU A 27 16.10 -3.79 -12.64
C GLU A 27 14.90 -4.38 -11.90
N PHE A 28 14.65 -4.05 -10.62
CA PHE A 28 13.45 -4.53 -9.90
C PHE A 28 12.16 -3.76 -10.29
N LEU A 29 12.28 -2.50 -10.72
CA LEU A 29 11.18 -1.69 -11.26
C LEU A 29 10.81 -2.08 -12.68
N VAL A 30 11.76 -2.65 -13.44
CA VAL A 30 11.55 -3.09 -14.83
C VAL A 30 10.43 -4.12 -14.93
N LEU A 31 10.36 -5.10 -14.01
CA LEU A 31 9.29 -6.10 -14.00
C LEU A 31 7.90 -5.49 -13.71
N GLY A 32 7.85 -4.51 -12.81
CA GLY A 32 6.60 -3.84 -12.44
C GLY A 32 6.05 -2.97 -13.57
N LEU A 33 6.90 -2.17 -14.22
CA LEU A 33 6.51 -1.30 -15.33
C LEU A 33 6.08 -2.11 -16.55
N ASP A 34 6.79 -3.19 -16.89
CA ASP A 34 6.43 -4.07 -17.99
C ASP A 34 5.08 -4.76 -17.78
N LEU A 35 4.76 -5.13 -16.53
CA LEU A 35 3.45 -5.65 -16.18
C LEU A 35 2.38 -4.57 -16.37
N LEU A 36 2.62 -3.34 -15.88
CA LEU A 36 1.68 -2.22 -16.02
C LEU A 36 1.44 -1.79 -17.47
N ASN A 37 2.46 -1.92 -18.33
CA ASN A 37 2.38 -1.68 -19.77
C ASN A 37 1.46 -2.69 -20.47
N LYS A 38 1.39 -3.92 -19.96
CA LYS A 38 0.57 -5.01 -20.52
C LYS A 38 -0.85 -5.07 -19.93
N MET A 39 -1.12 -4.38 -18.82
CA MET A 39 -2.43 -4.37 -18.17
C MET A 39 -3.43 -3.44 -18.88
N ASN A 40 -4.63 -3.96 -19.14
CA ASN A 40 -5.74 -3.16 -19.64
C ASN A 40 -6.27 -2.21 -18.54
N PRO A 41 -6.67 -0.97 -18.87
CA PRO A 41 -7.38 -0.09 -17.94
C PRO A 41 -8.76 -0.67 -17.53
N PRO A 42 -9.27 -0.36 -16.32
CA PRO A 42 -8.62 0.41 -15.24
C PRO A 42 -7.53 -0.39 -14.51
N ARG A 43 -6.41 0.28 -14.16
CA ARG A 43 -5.24 -0.38 -13.54
C ARG A 43 -5.11 -0.04 -12.07
N LEU A 44 -4.91 -1.06 -11.24
CA LEU A 44 -4.60 -0.96 -9.82
C LEU A 44 -3.09 -1.06 -9.60
N ILE A 45 -2.49 -0.08 -8.94
CA ILE A 45 -1.05 0.01 -8.71
C ILE A 45 -0.79 0.22 -7.23
N LYS A 46 0.15 -0.56 -6.68
CA LYS A 46 0.67 -0.35 -5.33
C LYS A 46 2.01 0.36 -5.42
N THR A 47 2.25 1.38 -4.61
CA THR A 47 3.57 2.02 -4.45
C THR A 47 3.78 2.40 -3.00
N HIS A 48 5.01 2.59 -2.53
CA HIS A 48 5.28 3.24 -1.24
C HIS A 48 6.09 4.53 -1.43
N LEU A 49 6.07 5.09 -2.64
CA LEU A 49 6.80 6.31 -2.94
C LEU A 49 6.22 7.49 -2.14
N PRO A 50 7.09 8.34 -1.57
CA PRO A 50 6.70 9.67 -1.13
C PRO A 50 6.02 10.45 -2.27
N PHE A 51 5.14 11.39 -1.92
CA PHE A 51 4.33 12.15 -2.87
C PHE A 51 5.17 12.76 -4.01
N GLN A 52 6.30 13.37 -3.67
CA GLN A 52 7.22 14.02 -4.59
C GLN A 52 7.92 13.07 -5.58
N LEU A 53 7.94 11.76 -5.28
CA LEU A 53 8.53 10.74 -6.15
C LEU A 53 7.49 10.01 -7.00
N VAL A 54 6.19 10.24 -6.78
CA VAL A 54 5.14 9.74 -7.67
C VAL A 54 5.30 10.46 -9.03
N PRO A 55 5.26 9.72 -10.16
CA PRO A 55 5.45 10.31 -11.48
C PRO A 55 4.51 11.49 -11.72
N LEU A 56 5.04 12.63 -12.18
CA LEU A 56 4.25 13.86 -12.38
C LEU A 56 3.02 13.64 -13.27
N GLY A 57 3.18 12.82 -14.33
CA GLY A 57 2.09 12.45 -15.22
C GLY A 57 0.90 11.78 -14.50
N PHE A 58 1.10 11.12 -13.36
CA PHE A 58 0.01 10.57 -12.54
C PHE A 58 -0.93 11.68 -12.07
N TRP A 59 -0.33 12.76 -11.53
CA TRP A 59 -1.05 13.91 -10.99
C TRP A 59 -1.66 14.76 -12.11
N GLU A 60 -0.92 15.00 -13.19
CA GLU A 60 -1.40 15.76 -14.36
C GLU A 60 -2.61 15.11 -15.02
N ASN A 61 -2.64 13.77 -15.07
CA ASN A 61 -3.77 13.00 -15.62
C ASN A 61 -4.91 12.81 -14.61
N LYS A 62 -4.90 13.52 -13.47
CA LYS A 62 -5.96 13.51 -12.44
C LYS A 62 -6.32 12.11 -11.95
N CYS A 63 -5.34 11.21 -11.90
CA CYS A 63 -5.54 9.84 -11.48
C CYS A 63 -5.97 9.78 -10.01
N LYS A 64 -6.81 8.79 -9.67
CA LYS A 64 -7.32 8.59 -8.31
C LYS A 64 -6.27 7.90 -7.45
N ALA A 65 -6.00 8.42 -6.26
CA ALA A 65 -5.09 7.83 -5.29
C ALA A 65 -5.81 7.58 -3.96
N ILE A 66 -5.59 6.41 -3.37
CA ILE A 66 -6.01 6.11 -2.00
C ILE A 66 -4.75 6.02 -1.13
N TYR A 67 -4.63 6.93 -0.17
CA TYR A 67 -3.56 6.98 0.83
C TYR A 67 -4.08 6.41 2.14
N VAL A 68 -3.39 5.40 2.71
CA VAL A 68 -3.72 4.86 4.04
C VAL A 68 -2.61 5.20 5.02
N ALA A 69 -2.91 6.07 5.98
CA ALA A 69 -2.03 6.36 7.10
C ALA A 69 -2.22 5.35 8.23
N ARG A 70 -1.20 5.18 9.06
CA ARG A 70 -1.26 4.43 10.32
C ARG A 70 -0.40 5.13 11.35
N ASN A 71 -0.80 5.11 12.62
CA ASN A 71 -0.01 5.61 13.74
C ASN A 71 1.46 5.18 13.65
N ALA A 72 2.38 6.12 13.87
CA ALA A 72 3.82 5.93 13.72
C ALA A 72 4.36 4.78 14.60
N LYS A 73 3.84 4.63 15.83
CA LYS A 73 4.31 3.59 16.78
C LYS A 73 4.01 2.19 16.24
N ASP A 74 2.77 1.98 15.80
CA ASP A 74 2.36 0.68 15.24
C ASP A 74 3.01 0.41 13.88
N ASN A 75 3.23 1.47 13.09
CA ASN A 75 3.96 1.37 11.83
C ASN A 75 5.40 0.90 12.08
N LEU A 76 6.12 1.52 13.00
CA LEU A 76 7.50 1.16 13.37
C LEU A 76 7.60 -0.29 13.86
N VAL A 77 6.71 -0.71 14.77
CA VAL A 77 6.68 -2.10 15.26
C VAL A 77 6.40 -3.07 14.11
N SER A 78 5.47 -2.72 13.21
CA SER A 78 5.19 -3.57 12.03
C SER A 78 6.39 -3.64 11.08
N TYR A 79 7.11 -2.53 10.91
CA TYR A 79 8.28 -2.43 10.03
C TYR A 79 9.43 -3.29 10.57
N TYR A 80 9.71 -3.20 11.87
CA TYR A 80 10.73 -4.01 12.54
C TYR A 80 10.56 -5.51 12.27
N TYR A 81 9.35 -6.06 12.47
CA TYR A 81 9.09 -7.47 12.18
C TYR A 81 9.11 -7.82 10.69
N PHE A 82 8.78 -6.86 9.83
CA PHE A 82 8.91 -7.03 8.39
C PHE A 82 10.38 -7.18 7.97
N ASP A 83 11.28 -6.35 8.50
CA ASP A 83 12.71 -6.45 8.20
C ASP A 83 13.32 -7.75 8.72
N LEU A 84 12.89 -8.24 9.89
CA LEU A 84 13.37 -9.54 10.41
C LEU A 84 13.02 -10.71 9.48
N MET A 85 11.81 -10.71 8.90
CA MET A 85 11.39 -11.76 7.95
C MET A 85 11.97 -11.55 6.55
N ASN A 86 12.19 -10.30 6.13
CA ASN A 86 12.49 -9.97 4.74
C ASN A 86 14.01 -10.03 4.54
N LYS A 87 14.48 -11.13 3.96
CA LYS A 87 15.91 -11.38 3.73
C LYS A 87 16.50 -10.59 2.56
N THR A 88 15.68 -9.80 1.85
CA THR A 88 16.14 -8.91 0.77
C THR A 88 16.62 -7.55 1.28
N GLN A 89 16.37 -7.25 2.56
CA GLN A 89 16.81 -6.02 3.20
C GLN A 89 18.12 -6.24 3.95
N PRO A 90 18.96 -5.19 4.10
CA PRO A 90 20.02 -5.19 5.10
C PRO A 90 19.45 -5.47 6.49
N GLU A 91 20.26 -5.99 7.40
CA GLU A 91 19.82 -6.16 8.80
C GLU A 91 19.28 -4.83 9.34
N PRO A 92 18.18 -4.84 10.11
CA PRO A 92 17.53 -3.62 10.57
C PRO A 92 18.51 -2.80 11.41
N GLY A 93 18.96 -1.68 10.85
CA GLY A 93 19.64 -0.63 11.59
C GLY A 93 18.65 0.13 12.48
N PRO A 94 19.10 0.91 13.48
CA PRO A 94 18.22 1.42 14.51
C PRO A 94 17.04 2.27 14.00
N PHE A 95 17.16 2.97 12.86
CA PHE A 95 16.13 3.91 12.39
C PHE A 95 16.12 4.16 10.86
N ASP A 96 16.76 3.32 10.04
CA ASP A 96 16.82 3.55 8.60
C ASP A 96 15.62 2.90 7.90
N VAL A 97 14.66 3.73 7.49
CA VAL A 97 13.41 3.30 6.83
C VAL A 97 13.53 3.52 5.33
N SER A 98 13.27 2.47 4.54
CA SER A 98 13.56 2.44 3.09
C SER A 98 12.82 3.48 2.24
N TRP A 99 11.85 4.20 2.79
CA TRP A 99 11.04 5.23 2.12
C TRP A 99 11.23 6.64 2.71
N GLY A 100 12.27 6.81 3.52
CA GLY A 100 12.53 8.06 4.23
C GLY A 100 11.59 8.30 5.41
N SER A 101 11.59 9.53 5.90
CA SER A 101 10.85 9.95 7.09
C SER A 101 9.35 9.63 7.00
N TRP A 102 8.84 8.82 7.93
CA TRP A 102 7.40 8.55 8.08
C TRP A 102 6.60 9.85 8.20
N TYR A 103 7.13 10.83 8.95
CA TYR A 103 6.47 12.11 9.18
C TYR A 103 6.31 12.88 7.86
N ASP A 104 7.39 13.00 7.09
CA ASP A 104 7.34 13.72 5.80
C ASP A 104 6.46 12.98 4.80
N HIS A 105 6.46 11.65 4.83
CA HIS A 105 5.60 10.83 3.98
C HIS A 105 4.11 11.08 4.26
N VAL A 106 3.68 10.98 5.52
CA VAL A 106 2.29 11.20 5.93
C VAL A 106 1.88 12.64 5.71
N LYS A 107 2.74 13.60 6.08
CA LYS A 107 2.46 15.03 5.92
C LYS A 107 2.35 15.44 4.45
N GLY A 108 3.23 14.94 3.58
CA GLY A 108 3.23 15.30 2.16
C GLY A 108 1.91 14.96 1.49
N TYR A 109 1.44 13.73 1.67
CA TYR A 109 0.13 13.33 1.15
C TYR A 109 -1.04 13.99 1.86
N TRP A 110 -0.92 14.29 3.16
CA TRP A 110 -1.94 15.05 3.86
C TRP A 110 -2.12 16.42 3.21
N VAL A 111 -1.06 17.22 3.08
CA VAL A 111 -1.14 18.57 2.48
C VAL A 111 -1.72 18.52 1.07
N GLU A 112 -1.23 17.61 0.23
CA GLU A 112 -1.59 17.55 -1.19
C GLU A 112 -3.02 17.03 -1.45
N ARG A 113 -3.67 16.42 -0.46
CA ARG A 113 -5.05 15.92 -0.61
C ARG A 113 -6.08 17.02 -0.88
N GLU A 114 -5.77 18.27 -0.55
CA GLU A 114 -6.64 19.43 -0.80
C GLU A 114 -6.68 19.78 -2.29
N GLU A 115 -5.57 19.57 -3.01
CA GLU A 115 -5.37 19.99 -4.40
C GLU A 115 -5.41 18.82 -5.40
N LYS A 116 -5.06 17.62 -4.95
CA LYS A 116 -4.96 16.41 -5.76
C LYS A 116 -6.11 15.46 -5.49
N ASN A 117 -6.36 14.56 -6.45
CA ASN A 117 -7.39 13.54 -6.31
C ASN A 117 -6.92 12.40 -5.39
N ILE A 118 -6.95 12.65 -4.08
CA ILE A 118 -6.46 11.73 -3.05
C ILE A 118 -7.55 11.49 -2.00
N LEU A 119 -7.99 10.23 -1.86
CA LEU A 119 -8.73 9.78 -0.69
C LEU A 119 -7.74 9.42 0.42
N TYR A 120 -7.77 10.19 1.50
CA TYR A 120 -6.94 9.94 2.67
C TYR A 120 -7.72 9.16 3.74
N LEU A 121 -7.21 7.99 4.11
CA LEU A 121 -7.79 7.06 5.09
C LEU A 121 -6.81 6.82 6.24
N PHE A 122 -7.35 6.40 7.38
CA PHE A 122 -6.58 5.94 8.52
C PHE A 122 -6.84 4.45 8.75
N TYR A 123 -5.78 3.69 9.01
CA TYR A 123 -5.86 2.27 9.35
C TYR A 123 -6.75 2.03 10.57
N GLU A 124 -6.68 2.94 11.54
CA GLU A 124 -7.45 2.92 12.77
C GLU A 124 -8.96 3.06 12.49
N ASP A 125 -9.35 3.94 11.56
CA ASP A 125 -10.74 4.10 11.12
C ASP A 125 -11.24 2.84 10.39
N MET A 126 -10.40 2.25 9.54
CA MET A 126 -10.72 0.99 8.84
C MET A 126 -10.90 -0.18 9.81
N LYS A 127 -10.20 -0.14 10.94
CA LYS A 127 -10.35 -1.12 12.02
C LYS A 127 -11.59 -0.88 12.87
N GLU A 128 -11.91 0.37 13.17
CA GLU A 128 -13.07 0.76 13.97
C GLU A 128 -14.38 0.50 13.23
N ASN A 129 -14.48 0.94 11.97
CA ASN A 129 -15.67 0.78 11.16
C ASN A 129 -15.31 0.45 9.69
N PRO A 130 -14.99 -0.82 9.40
CA PRO A 130 -14.58 -1.24 8.06
C PRO A 130 -15.67 -0.98 7.01
N ARG A 131 -16.96 -1.13 7.38
CA ARG A 131 -18.08 -0.88 6.46
C ARG A 131 -18.12 0.57 6.00
N ARG A 132 -18.02 1.52 6.94
CA ARG A 132 -17.95 2.97 6.63
C ARG A 132 -16.79 3.29 5.70
N GLU A 133 -15.61 2.73 5.95
CA GLU A 133 -14.43 3.00 5.11
C GLU A 133 -14.55 2.36 3.71
N VAL A 134 -15.15 1.16 3.60
CA VAL A 134 -15.48 0.55 2.29
C VAL A 134 -16.46 1.42 1.52
N GLU A 135 -17.52 1.93 2.15
CA GLU A 135 -18.48 2.85 1.54
C GLU A 135 -17.83 4.17 1.09
N ARG A 136 -16.87 4.70 1.86
CA ARG A 136 -16.07 5.86 1.45
C ARG A 136 -15.22 5.56 0.21
N ILE A 137 -14.57 4.41 0.15
CA ILE A 137 -13.80 3.98 -1.01
C ILE A 137 -14.71 3.81 -2.23
N MET A 138 -15.86 3.13 -2.10
CA MET A 138 -16.78 2.94 -3.23
C MET A 138 -17.28 4.27 -3.80
N ARG A 139 -17.68 5.20 -2.94
CA ARG A 139 -18.07 6.57 -3.36
C ARG A 139 -16.92 7.30 -4.06
N TYR A 140 -15.72 7.24 -3.48
CA TYR A 140 -14.54 7.87 -4.08
C TYR A 140 -14.20 7.28 -5.46
N LEU A 141 -14.45 5.98 -5.67
CA LEU A 141 -14.24 5.30 -6.94
C LEU A 141 -15.39 5.49 -7.94
N ASP A 142 -16.44 6.25 -7.59
CA ASP A 142 -17.69 6.40 -8.36
C ASP A 142 -18.38 5.04 -8.61
N LEU A 143 -18.28 4.12 -7.65
CA LEU A 143 -18.91 2.80 -7.71
C LEU A 143 -20.17 2.78 -6.85
N SER A 144 -21.26 2.28 -7.44
CA SER A 144 -22.49 1.96 -6.73
C SER A 144 -22.62 0.44 -6.64
N VAL A 145 -22.61 -0.08 -5.42
CA VAL A 145 -22.70 -1.52 -5.14
C VAL A 145 -23.78 -1.77 -4.09
N SER A 146 -24.36 -2.97 -4.09
CA SER A 146 -25.37 -3.33 -3.09
C SER A 146 -24.76 -3.53 -1.71
N ASP A 147 -25.59 -3.41 -0.67
CA ASP A 147 -25.21 -3.71 0.72
C ASP A 147 -24.61 -5.11 0.89
N ASP A 148 -25.12 -6.10 0.15
CA ASP A 148 -24.59 -7.47 0.17
C ASP A 148 -23.14 -7.53 -0.34
N VAL A 149 -22.83 -6.79 -1.40
CA VAL A 149 -21.46 -6.68 -1.93
C VAL A 149 -20.56 -5.98 -0.91
N ILE A 150 -21.03 -4.92 -0.27
CA ILE A 150 -20.28 -4.21 0.78
C ILE A 150 -19.98 -5.15 1.96
N ASN A 151 -21.00 -5.86 2.46
CA ASN A 151 -20.85 -6.82 3.54
C ASN A 151 -19.85 -7.92 3.17
N ARG A 152 -19.89 -8.40 1.92
CA ARG A 152 -18.95 -9.41 1.43
C ARG A 152 -17.53 -8.88 1.34
N ILE A 153 -17.33 -7.63 0.90
CA ILE A 153 -16.01 -6.98 0.91
C ILE A 153 -15.47 -6.91 2.34
N VAL A 154 -16.28 -6.44 3.30
CA VAL A 154 -15.89 -6.34 4.72
C VAL A 154 -15.48 -7.70 5.29
N GLU A 155 -16.23 -8.75 4.99
CA GLU A 155 -15.93 -10.11 5.44
C GLU A 155 -14.62 -10.65 4.83
N LEU A 156 -14.47 -10.54 3.51
CA LEU A 156 -13.30 -11.06 2.78
C LEU A 156 -12.01 -10.29 3.06
N THR A 157 -12.14 -9.00 3.36
CA THR A 157 -11.00 -8.12 3.72
C THR A 157 -10.74 -8.08 5.22
N SER A 158 -11.47 -8.86 6.02
CA SER A 158 -11.17 -8.99 7.45
C SER A 158 -9.79 -9.63 7.66
N PHE A 159 -9.13 -9.27 8.77
CA PHE A 159 -7.79 -9.81 9.08
C PHE A 159 -7.77 -11.34 9.13
N LYS A 160 -8.82 -11.96 9.68
CA LYS A 160 -8.95 -13.42 9.74
C LYS A 160 -8.97 -14.01 8.33
N SER A 161 -9.89 -13.52 7.48
CA SER A 161 -10.04 -13.99 6.09
C SER A 161 -8.76 -13.80 5.28
N MET A 162 -8.12 -12.63 5.38
CA MET A 162 -6.90 -12.34 4.64
C MET A 162 -5.69 -13.15 5.12
N LYS A 163 -5.60 -13.46 6.42
CA LYS A 163 -4.53 -14.29 7.00
C LYS A 163 -4.58 -15.72 6.47
N GLU A 164 -5.76 -16.25 6.23
CA GLU A 164 -5.99 -17.59 5.71
C GLU A 164 -5.89 -17.66 4.17
N ASN A 165 -5.94 -16.52 3.47
CA ASN A 165 -5.91 -16.46 2.00
C ASN A 165 -4.46 -16.42 1.43
N PRO A 166 -3.99 -17.46 0.70
CA PRO A 166 -2.65 -17.50 0.12
C PRO A 166 -2.35 -16.38 -0.88
N MET A 167 -3.38 -15.80 -1.49
CA MET A 167 -3.24 -14.68 -2.44
C MET A 167 -3.04 -13.33 -1.73
N ALA A 168 -3.25 -13.26 -0.42
CA ALA A 168 -3.19 -12.03 0.36
C ALA A 168 -2.16 -12.06 1.49
N ASN A 169 -1.84 -13.24 2.04
CA ASN A 169 -0.97 -13.41 3.19
C ASN A 169 0.53 -13.53 2.84
N TYR A 170 0.88 -13.45 1.55
CA TYR A 170 2.24 -13.57 1.02
C TYR A 170 2.90 -14.95 1.20
N SER A 171 2.16 -16.01 1.53
CA SER A 171 2.73 -17.36 1.66
C SER A 171 3.28 -17.93 0.34
N CYS A 172 2.92 -17.34 -0.80
CA CYS A 172 3.48 -17.67 -2.11
C CYS A 172 4.89 -17.10 -2.34
N VAL A 173 5.35 -16.17 -1.49
CA VAL A 173 6.70 -15.61 -1.58
C VAL A 173 7.72 -16.64 -1.06
N PRO A 174 8.77 -16.97 -1.83
CA PRO A 174 9.75 -17.95 -1.41
C PRO A 174 10.49 -17.57 -0.12
N SER A 175 10.85 -18.55 0.70
CA SER A 175 11.58 -18.36 1.96
C SER A 175 12.89 -17.56 1.85
N PRO A 176 13.68 -17.68 0.76
CA PRO A 176 14.86 -16.82 0.56
C PRO A 176 14.54 -15.32 0.44
N VAL A 177 13.27 -14.97 0.22
CA VAL A 177 12.78 -13.59 0.19
C VAL A 177 12.09 -13.29 1.52
N PHE A 178 11.01 -14.01 1.85
CA PHE A 178 10.27 -13.84 3.11
C PHE A 178 10.34 -15.10 3.98
N ASP A 179 11.04 -15.02 5.10
CA ASP A 179 11.09 -16.08 6.10
C ASP A 179 9.92 -15.96 7.07
N HIS A 180 8.80 -16.59 6.70
CA HIS A 180 7.58 -16.61 7.50
C HIS A 180 7.73 -17.33 8.87
N SER A 181 8.82 -18.08 9.10
CA SER A 181 9.09 -18.71 10.39
C SER A 181 9.57 -17.71 11.45
N VAL A 182 10.23 -16.62 11.03
CA VAL A 182 10.68 -15.52 11.90
C VAL A 182 9.51 -14.63 12.29
N SER A 183 8.70 -14.24 11.30
CA SER A 183 7.45 -13.52 11.53
C SER A 183 6.51 -13.78 10.36
N PRO A 184 5.20 -13.96 10.56
CA PRO A 184 4.25 -14.02 9.47
C PRO A 184 3.85 -12.62 8.97
N PHE A 185 3.63 -12.45 7.66
CA PHE A 185 3.28 -11.15 7.07
C PHE A 185 1.99 -10.59 7.68
N MET A 186 0.96 -11.45 7.79
CA MET A 186 -0.26 -11.17 8.53
C MET A 186 -0.05 -11.44 10.04
N ARG A 187 0.67 -10.52 10.70
CA ARG A 187 1.17 -10.69 12.09
C ARG A 187 0.09 -10.62 13.17
N LYS A 188 -0.43 -9.42 13.46
CA LYS A 188 -1.44 -9.17 14.52
C LYS A 188 -2.70 -8.48 14.03
N GLY A 189 -2.61 -7.52 13.10
CA GLY A 189 -3.78 -6.82 12.56
C GLY A 189 -4.52 -5.95 13.58
N GLU A 190 -3.79 -5.37 14.54
CA GLU A 190 -4.31 -4.59 15.66
C GLU A 190 -3.72 -3.17 15.65
N SER A 191 -4.41 -2.21 16.26
CA SER A 191 -3.92 -0.86 16.53
C SER A 191 -3.84 -0.66 18.05
N VAL A 192 -2.73 -0.12 18.54
CA VAL A 192 -2.62 0.26 19.95
C VAL A 192 -3.27 1.64 20.11
N LYS A 193 -4.30 1.73 20.96
CA LYS A 193 -4.97 2.99 21.30
C LYS A 193 -4.06 3.91 22.10
#